data_AF-Q9RQE3-F1
#
_entry.id   AF-Q9RQE3-F1
#
_cell.length_a   1.000
_cell.length_b   1.000
_cell.length_c   1.000
_cell.angle_alpha   90.00
_cell.angle_beta   90.00
_cell.angle_gamma   90.00
#
_symmetry.space_group_name_H-M   'P 1'
#
loop_
_entity.id
_entity.type
_entity.pdbx_description
1 polymer ?
#
loop_
_entity_poly.entity_id
_entity_poly.type
_entity_poly.pdbx_seq_one_letter_code
_entity_poly.pdbx_strand_id
1 'polypeptide(L)'
;MSEDLKTIKELADELGVSKSYVDKIIRILKLHTKLDKVGNKYVISKKQEKSIITRIENSKSTTETHTESTTQSHTKVDAEVDFLKEEIAYLKSNHDKQLTNKDKQIETLSNLLDQQQRLALQDKKWLEEYKAEINDLKALKMPSEARKRNNQIIVH
;
A
#
# COMPACT_ATOMS: atom_id res chain seq x y z
N MET A 1 24.32 23.75 -12.07
CA MET A 1 25.26 23.00 -11.22
C MET A 1 24.65 21.62 -10.99
N SER A 2 25.39 20.55 -11.29
CA SER A 2 24.88 19.19 -11.10
C SER A 2 24.80 18.94 -9.59
N GLU A 3 23.59 18.75 -9.05
CA GLU A 3 23.46 18.27 -7.68
C GLU A 3 23.87 16.81 -7.66
N ASP A 4 25.04 16.52 -7.09
CA ASP A 4 25.47 15.15 -6.84
C ASP A 4 24.56 14.54 -5.77
N LEU A 5 23.58 13.75 -6.22
CA LEU A 5 22.65 13.03 -5.37
C LEU A 5 23.24 11.66 -5.03
N LYS A 6 23.27 11.31 -3.75
CA LYS A 6 23.78 10.01 -3.28
C LYS A 6 22.65 9.13 -2.75
N THR A 7 22.74 7.83 -2.93
CA THR A 7 21.83 6.89 -2.29
C THR A 7 22.21 6.66 -0.82
N ILE A 8 21.26 6.21 -0.01
CA ILE A 8 21.52 5.80 1.39
C ILE A 8 22.64 4.76 1.47
N LYS A 9 22.76 3.88 0.45
CA LYS A 9 23.81 2.86 0.40
C LYS A 9 25.19 3.48 0.18
N GLU A 10 25.34 4.34 -0.82
CA GLU A 10 26.61 5.00 -1.11
C GLU A 10 27.08 5.86 0.07
N LEU A 11 26.18 6.60 0.70
CA LEU A 11 26.51 7.38 1.90
C LEU A 11 26.94 6.49 3.08
N ALA A 12 26.31 5.32 3.24
CA ALA A 12 26.69 4.37 4.29
C ALA A 12 28.07 3.77 4.05
N ASP A 13 28.35 3.37 2.80
CA ASP A 13 29.62 2.79 2.39
C ASP A 13 30.79 3.81 2.55
N GLU A 14 30.56 5.08 2.20
CA GLU A 14 31.54 6.17 2.39
C GLU A 14 31.83 6.47 3.87
N LEU A 15 30.79 6.46 4.71
CA LEU A 15 30.92 6.76 6.15
C LEU A 15 31.36 5.56 6.99
N GLY A 16 31.51 4.38 6.37
CA GLY A 16 31.88 3.14 7.05
C GLY A 16 30.84 2.70 8.10
N VAL A 17 29.55 3.02 7.88
CA VAL A 17 28.44 2.69 8.77
C VAL A 17 27.43 1.78 8.07
N SER A 18 26.56 1.11 8.83
CA SER A 18 25.52 0.28 8.22
C SER A 18 24.43 1.13 7.55
N LYS A 19 23.88 0.63 6.44
CA LYS A 19 22.74 1.26 5.75
C LYS A 19 21.56 1.54 6.68
N SER A 20 21.27 0.60 7.59
CA SER A 20 20.19 0.74 8.58
C SER A 20 20.45 1.85 9.59
N TYR A 21 21.72 2.09 9.94
CA TYR A 21 22.09 3.18 10.83
C TYR A 21 21.86 4.54 10.19
N VAL A 22 22.23 4.70 8.91
CA VAL A 22 21.92 5.91 8.14
C VAL A 22 20.40 6.11 8.03
N ASP A 23 19.63 5.05 7.77
CA ASP A 23 18.15 5.11 7.73
C ASP A 23 17.56 5.58 9.07
N LYS A 24 18.10 5.10 10.20
CA LYS A 24 17.70 5.54 11.54
C LYS A 24 17.97 7.03 11.75
N ILE A 25 19.15 7.53 11.35
CA ILE A 25 19.49 8.95 11.45
C ILE A 25 18.57 9.81 10.56
N ILE A 26 18.26 9.35 9.34
CA ILE A 26 17.33 10.04 8.44
C ILE A 26 15.94 10.18 9.07
N ARG A 27 15.45 9.13 9.76
CA ARG A 27 14.18 9.18 10.49
C ARG A 27 14.21 10.15 11.67
N ILE A 28 15.28 10.12 12.46
CA ILE A 28 15.50 11.05 13.59
C ILE A 28 15.49 12.50 13.11
N LEU A 29 16.15 12.79 11.99
CA LEU A 29 16.19 14.12 11.40
C LEU A 29 14.91 14.49 10.65
N LYS A 30 13.89 13.62 10.63
CA LYS A 30 12.62 13.75 9.89
C LYS A 30 12.86 14.07 8.41
N LEU A 31 13.96 13.55 7.84
CA LEU A 31 14.37 13.76 6.45
C LEU A 31 13.73 12.76 5.49
N HIS A 32 13.17 11.65 5.99
CA HIS A 32 12.55 10.60 5.18
C HIS A 32 11.36 11.08 4.35
N THR A 33 10.70 12.17 4.76
CA THR A 33 9.59 12.80 4.03
C THR A 33 10.04 13.74 2.92
N LYS A 34 11.34 14.08 2.88
CA LYS A 34 11.94 15.04 1.95
C LYS A 34 13.02 14.40 1.08
N LEU A 35 13.11 13.07 1.07
CA LEU A 35 14.04 12.38 0.18
C LEU A 35 13.47 12.38 -1.23
N ASP A 36 14.31 12.76 -2.18
CA ASP A 36 13.95 12.67 -3.59
C ASP A 36 14.04 11.21 -4.05
N LYS A 37 13.33 10.90 -5.12
CA LYS A 37 13.30 9.54 -5.69
C LYS A 37 13.80 9.58 -7.13
N VAL A 38 14.86 8.84 -7.39
CA VAL A 38 15.41 8.66 -8.75
C VAL A 38 15.21 7.18 -9.12
N GLY A 39 14.26 6.92 -10.02
CA GLY A 39 13.81 5.57 -10.36
C GLY A 39 13.18 4.86 -9.15
N ASN A 40 13.73 3.70 -8.75
CA ASN A 40 13.27 2.91 -7.61
C ASN A 40 14.07 3.14 -6.32
N LYS A 41 14.94 4.15 -6.28
CA LYS A 41 15.83 4.42 -5.14
C LYS A 41 15.58 5.81 -4.55
N TYR A 42 15.65 5.91 -3.23
CA TYR A 42 15.69 7.19 -2.52
C TYR A 42 17.10 7.76 -2.57
N VAL A 43 17.18 9.07 -2.84
CA VAL A 43 18.44 9.81 -2.94
C VAL A 43 18.46 10.97 -1.96
N ILE A 44 19.67 11.31 -1.54
CA ILE A 44 20.01 12.28 -0.51
C ILE A 44 20.73 13.44 -1.20
N SER A 45 20.23 14.65 -0.98
CA SER A 45 20.89 15.88 -1.41
C SER A 45 22.10 16.22 -0.54
N LYS A 46 23.07 16.99 -1.07
CA LYS A 46 24.24 17.48 -0.29
C LYS A 46 23.87 18.17 1.02
N LYS A 47 22.69 18.82 1.10
CA LYS A 47 22.21 19.47 2.32
C LYS A 47 21.82 18.43 3.38
N GLN A 48 21.09 17.40 2.98
CA GLN A 48 20.68 16.30 3.85
C GLN A 48 21.88 15.46 4.29
N GLU A 49 22.81 15.19 3.36
CA GLU A 49 24.08 14.51 3.63
C GLU A 49 24.84 15.17 4.77
N LYS A 50 25.07 16.50 4.69
CA LYS A 50 25.73 17.25 5.77
C LYS A 50 25.03 17.08 7.12
N SER A 51 23.70 17.18 7.16
CA SER A 51 22.94 17.00 8.40
C SER A 51 23.09 15.60 9.00
N ILE A 52 23.13 14.57 8.14
CA ILE A 52 23.34 13.19 8.55
C ILE A 52 24.76 13.02 9.12
N ILE A 53 25.78 13.51 8.41
CA ILE A 53 27.19 13.44 8.82
C ILE A 53 27.41 14.10 10.18
N THR A 54 26.98 15.36 10.33
CA THR A 54 27.14 16.11 11.60
C THR A 54 26.48 15.38 12.77
N ARG A 55 25.34 14.73 12.54
CA ARG A 55 24.65 13.97 13.60
C ARG A 55 25.44 12.71 13.99
N ILE A 56 26.01 12.01 13.01
CA ILE A 56 26.84 10.81 13.22
C ILE A 56 28.12 11.19 13.97
N GLU A 57 28.79 12.27 13.59
CA GLU A 57 30.00 12.77 14.25
C GLU A 57 29.72 13.18 15.71
N ASN A 58 28.65 13.93 15.96
CA ASN A 58 28.25 14.31 17.32
C ASN A 58 27.93 13.09 18.21
N SER A 59 27.43 12.00 17.62
CA SER A 59 27.17 10.76 18.37
C SER A 59 28.44 9.99 18.75
N LYS A 60 29.52 10.10 17.94
CA LYS A 60 30.83 9.54 18.26
C LYS A 60 31.54 10.33 19.37
N SER A 61 31.37 11.66 19.40
CA SER A 61 32.01 12.51 20.42
C SER A 61 31.49 12.25 21.84
N THR A 62 30.26 11.79 22.01
CA THR A 62 29.69 11.44 23.33
C THR A 62 30.24 10.15 23.94
N THR A 63 30.97 9.32 23.18
CA THR A 63 31.58 8.09 23.70
C THR A 63 33.02 8.27 24.20
N GLU A 64 33.67 9.41 23.97
CA GLU A 64 35.07 9.66 24.38
C GLU A 64 35.21 10.45 25.69
N THR A 65 34.12 10.98 26.26
CA THR A 65 34.14 11.72 27.54
C THR A 65 33.22 11.07 28.56
N HIS A 66 33.63 9.92 29.11
CA HIS A 66 33.01 9.33 30.29
C HIS A 66 34.05 9.12 31.40
N THR A 67 34.48 10.22 31.99
CA THR A 67 34.89 10.28 33.39
C THR A 67 34.20 11.48 34.02
N GLU A 68 33.44 11.19 35.08
CA GLU A 68 32.90 12.13 36.09
C GLU A 68 31.56 12.82 35.78
N SER A 69 30.48 12.28 36.33
CA SER A 69 29.83 12.83 37.55
C SER A 69 28.31 12.55 37.60
N THR A 70 27.87 12.01 38.73
CA THR A 70 26.64 11.25 38.96
C THR A 70 25.39 12.12 39.22
N THR A 71 25.24 13.28 38.57
CA THR A 71 24.06 14.15 38.75
C THR A 71 23.35 14.53 37.44
N GLN A 72 23.81 14.03 36.29
CA GLN A 72 23.25 14.35 34.96
C GLN A 72 22.41 13.22 34.33
N SER A 73 22.12 12.17 35.10
CA SER A 73 21.46 10.95 34.60
C SER A 73 19.94 11.10 34.42
N HIS A 74 19.28 11.98 35.18
CA HIS A 74 17.82 12.13 35.10
C HIS A 74 17.35 12.89 33.85
N THR A 75 18.07 13.94 33.42
CA THR A 75 17.68 14.74 32.24
C THR A 75 17.91 14.04 30.90
N LYS A 76 18.93 13.15 30.82
CA LYS A 76 19.13 12.31 29.63
C LYS A 76 18.07 11.20 29.51
N VAL A 77 17.67 10.59 30.62
CA VAL A 77 16.63 9.55 30.62
C VAL A 77 15.26 10.15 30.28
N ASP A 78 14.91 11.32 30.81
CA ASP A 78 13.63 11.98 30.46
C ASP A 78 13.56 12.38 28.98
N ALA A 79 14.64 12.92 28.41
CA ALA A 79 14.69 13.26 26.99
C ALA A 79 14.58 12.03 26.07
N GLU A 80 15.17 10.90 26.49
CA GLU A 80 15.10 9.64 25.76
C GLU A 80 13.71 8.99 25.88
N VAL A 81 13.07 9.09 27.04
CA VAL A 81 11.68 8.66 27.26
C VAL A 81 10.70 9.48 26.41
N ASP A 82 10.88 10.81 26.33
CA ASP A 82 10.00 11.65 25.52
C ASP A 82 10.20 11.43 24.00
N PHE A 83 11.44 11.18 23.58
CA PHE A 83 11.71 10.75 22.20
C PHE A 83 11.03 9.41 21.87
N LEU A 84 11.13 8.41 22.77
CA LEU A 84 10.47 7.13 22.60
C LEU A 84 8.94 7.25 22.56
N LYS A 85 8.35 8.14 23.37
CA LYS A 85 6.90 8.43 23.30
C LYS A 85 6.51 9.03 21.95
N GLU A 86 7.30 9.96 21.41
CA GLU A 86 7.01 10.56 20.10
C GLU A 86 7.15 9.52 18.97
N GLU A 87 8.15 8.64 19.05
CA GLU A 87 8.33 7.50 18.12
C GLU A 87 7.11 6.55 18.18
N ILE A 88 6.66 6.16 19.38
CA ILE A 88 5.49 5.31 19.58
C ILE A 88 4.24 5.98 19.01
N ALA A 89 4.04 7.27 19.27
CA ALA A 89 2.89 8.02 18.76
C ALA A 89 2.90 8.10 17.23
N TYR A 90 4.07 8.33 16.62
CA TYR A 90 4.24 8.34 15.17
C TYR A 90 3.96 6.96 14.56
N LEU A 91 4.54 5.90 15.11
CA LEU A 91 4.32 4.52 14.65
C LEU A 91 2.84 4.13 14.76
N LYS A 92 2.19 4.48 15.87
CA LYS A 92 0.76 4.25 16.08
C LYS A 92 -0.08 4.98 15.03
N SER A 93 0.18 6.28 14.80
CA SER A 93 -0.53 7.04 13.77
C SER A 93 -0.33 6.45 12.37
N ASN A 94 0.87 5.96 12.06
CA ASN A 94 1.13 5.33 10.77
C ASN A 94 0.41 3.97 10.63
N HIS A 95 0.34 3.17 11.70
CA HIS A 95 -0.43 1.93 11.73
C HIS A 95 -1.93 2.20 11.59
N ASP A 96 -2.47 3.19 12.30
CA ASP A 96 -3.88 3.57 12.19
C ASP A 96 -4.25 4.03 10.76
N LYS A 97 -3.36 4.78 10.10
CA LYS A 97 -3.54 5.16 8.68
C LYS A 97 -3.52 3.94 7.76
N GLN A 98 -2.67 2.95 8.02
CA GLN A 98 -2.64 1.72 7.23
C GLN A 98 -3.89 0.87 7.46
N LEU A 99 -4.36 0.75 8.70
CA LEU A 99 -5.59 0.05 9.04
C LEU A 99 -6.79 0.69 8.33
N THR A 100 -6.96 2.00 8.47
CA THR A 100 -8.06 2.71 7.81
C THR A 100 -8.04 2.58 6.28
N ASN A 101 -6.86 2.56 5.65
CA ASN A 101 -6.75 2.30 4.22
C ASN A 101 -7.12 0.85 3.84
N LYS A 102 -6.72 -0.12 4.66
CA LYS A 102 -7.10 -1.53 4.46
C LYS A 102 -8.60 -1.75 4.65
N ASP A 103 -9.20 -1.10 5.64
CA ASP A 103 -10.64 -1.18 5.88
C ASP A 103 -11.44 -0.62 4.68
N LYS A 104 -11.00 0.51 4.11
CA LYS A 104 -11.59 1.06 2.87
C LYS A 104 -11.43 0.12 1.67
N GLN A 105 -10.29 -0.56 1.55
CA GLN A 105 -10.09 -1.57 0.49
C GLN A 105 -11.02 -2.77 0.69
N ILE A 106 -11.21 -3.22 1.93
CA ILE A 106 -12.14 -4.31 2.25
C ILE A 106 -13.58 -3.90 1.93
N GLU A 107 -13.99 -2.69 2.29
CA GLU A 107 -15.32 -2.15 1.99
C GLU A 107 -15.58 -2.10 0.48
N THR A 108 -14.62 -1.57 -0.29
CA THR A 108 -14.75 -1.50 -1.76
C THR A 108 -14.81 -2.88 -2.41
N LEU A 109 -13.99 -3.83 -1.95
CA LEU A 109 -14.03 -5.22 -2.43
C LEU A 109 -15.35 -5.91 -2.06
N SER A 110 -15.85 -5.70 -0.85
CA SER A 110 -17.15 -6.24 -0.40
C SER A 110 -18.28 -5.73 -1.27
N ASN A 111 -18.32 -4.42 -1.55
CA ASN A 111 -19.34 -3.82 -2.40
C ASN A 111 -19.28 -4.34 -3.84
N LEU A 112 -18.08 -4.53 -4.39
CA LEU A 112 -17.92 -5.09 -5.73
C LEU A 112 -18.39 -6.55 -5.80
N LEU A 113 -18.09 -7.35 -4.76
CA LEU A 113 -18.52 -8.73 -4.66
C LEU A 113 -20.05 -8.82 -4.60
N ASP A 114 -20.70 -7.99 -3.78
CA ASP A 114 -22.16 -7.93 -3.68
C ASP A 114 -22.81 -7.55 -5.02
N GLN A 115 -22.24 -6.59 -5.73
CA GLN A 115 -22.69 -6.23 -7.08
C GLN A 115 -22.59 -7.40 -8.06
N GLN A 116 -21.45 -8.12 -8.03
CA GLN A 116 -21.24 -9.28 -8.90
C GLN A 116 -22.24 -10.41 -8.58
N GLN A 117 -22.52 -10.67 -7.30
CA GLN A 117 -23.51 -11.66 -6.89
C GLN A 117 -24.92 -11.28 -7.37
N ARG A 118 -25.30 -10.01 -7.25
CA ARG A 118 -26.60 -9.51 -7.70
C ARG A 118 -26.76 -9.63 -9.22
N LEU A 119 -25.73 -9.26 -9.98
CA LEU A 119 -25.72 -9.43 -11.44
C LEU A 119 -25.82 -10.90 -11.83
N ALA A 120 -25.06 -11.80 -11.19
CA ALA A 120 -25.12 -13.22 -11.47
C ALA A 120 -26.52 -13.82 -11.21
N LEU A 121 -27.21 -13.38 -10.15
CA LEU A 121 -28.59 -13.78 -9.87
C LEU A 121 -29.57 -13.26 -10.92
N GLN A 122 -29.38 -12.01 -11.37
CA GLN A 122 -30.17 -11.45 -12.46
C GLN A 122 -29.96 -12.25 -13.75
N ASP A 123 -28.71 -12.46 -14.17
CA ASP A 123 -28.37 -13.23 -15.37
C ASP A 123 -28.98 -14.64 -15.34
N LYS A 124 -28.92 -15.31 -14.17
CA LYS A 124 -29.56 -16.62 -13.99
C LYS A 124 -31.08 -16.55 -14.25
N LYS A 125 -31.77 -15.54 -13.71
CA LYS A 125 -33.21 -15.35 -13.91
C LYS A 125 -33.56 -15.14 -15.39
N TRP A 126 -32.84 -14.24 -16.07
CA TRP A 126 -33.06 -14.01 -17.51
C TRP A 126 -32.80 -15.27 -18.34
N LEU A 127 -31.77 -16.05 -18.00
CA LEU A 127 -31.50 -17.33 -18.67
C LEU A 127 -32.62 -18.36 -18.48
N GLU A 128 -33.23 -18.42 -17.30
CA GLU A 128 -34.38 -19.28 -17.02
C GLU A 128 -35.62 -18.82 -17.82
N GLU A 129 -35.90 -17.52 -17.85
CA GLU A 129 -37.00 -16.92 -18.62
C GLU A 129 -36.84 -17.18 -20.13
N TYR A 130 -35.67 -16.93 -20.71
CA TYR A 130 -35.42 -17.21 -22.13
C TYR A 130 -35.53 -18.70 -22.47
N LYS A 131 -35.10 -19.60 -21.57
CA LYS A 131 -35.25 -21.04 -21.77
C LYS A 131 -36.72 -21.45 -21.77
N ALA A 132 -37.53 -20.88 -20.89
CA ALA A 132 -38.97 -21.12 -20.85
C ALA A 132 -39.66 -20.61 -22.12
N GLU A 133 -39.39 -19.37 -22.52
CA GLU A 133 -39.96 -18.77 -23.74
C GLU A 133 -39.59 -19.56 -25.00
N ILE A 134 -38.33 -20.01 -25.12
CA ILE A 134 -37.91 -20.88 -26.23
C ILE A 134 -38.70 -22.21 -26.24
N ASN A 135 -38.94 -22.80 -25.07
CA ASN A 135 -39.71 -24.05 -24.98
C ASN A 135 -41.17 -23.84 -25.37
N ASP A 136 -41.79 -22.75 -24.93
CA ASP A 136 -43.17 -22.40 -25.28
C ASP A 136 -43.31 -22.12 -26.79
N LEU A 137 -42.39 -21.35 -27.36
CA LEU A 137 -42.34 -21.08 -28.81
C LEU A 137 -42.16 -22.37 -29.63
N LYS A 138 -41.32 -23.29 -29.17
CA LYS A 138 -41.18 -24.62 -29.80
C LYS A 138 -42.49 -25.41 -29.74
N ALA A 139 -43.17 -25.43 -28.59
CA ALA A 139 -44.46 -26.09 -28.44
C ALA A 139 -45.54 -25.48 -29.34
N LEU A 140 -45.54 -24.16 -29.54
CA LEU A 140 -46.47 -23.46 -30.41
C LEU A 140 -46.22 -23.72 -31.91
N LYS A 141 -44.96 -23.90 -32.32
CA LYS A 141 -44.60 -24.12 -33.73
C LYS A 141 -44.89 -25.55 -34.21
N MET A 142 -44.80 -26.53 -33.32
CA MET A 142 -45.03 -27.96 -33.60
C MET A 142 -46.43 -28.32 -34.19
N PRO A 143 -47.57 -27.76 -33.73
CA PRO A 143 -48.87 -28.08 -34.32
C PRO A 143 -49.07 -27.49 -35.74
N SER A 144 -48.30 -26.48 -36.16
CA SER A 144 -48.43 -25.86 -37.50
C SER A 144 -47.68 -26.64 -38.59
N GLU A 145 -46.48 -27.15 -38.28
CA GLU A 145 -45.64 -27.87 -39.26
C GLU A 145 -46.15 -29.30 -39.54
N ALA A 146 -46.86 -29.93 -38.60
CA ALA A 146 -47.57 -31.18 -38.86
C ALA A 146 -48.81 -30.98 -39.76
N ARG A 147 -49.56 -29.89 -39.56
CA ARG A 147 -50.75 -29.55 -40.37
C ARG A 147 -50.40 -29.11 -41.79
N LYS A 148 -49.33 -28.32 -41.97
CA LYS A 148 -48.84 -27.90 -43.30
C LYS A 148 -48.34 -29.08 -44.14
N ARG A 149 -47.65 -30.05 -43.54
CA ARG A 149 -47.20 -31.28 -44.23
C ARG A 149 -48.37 -32.15 -44.69
N ASN A 150 -49.43 -32.30 -43.90
CA ASN A 150 -50.60 -33.07 -44.32
C ASN A 150 -51.40 -32.39 -45.45
N ASN A 151 -51.52 -31.07 -45.45
CA ASN A 151 -52.24 -30.36 -46.52
C ASN A 151 -51.49 -30.33 -47.87
N GLN A 152 -50.18 -30.58 -47.88
CA GLN A 152 -49.38 -30.56 -49.11
C GLN A 152 -49.33 -31.92 -49.82
N ILE A 153 -49.73 -33.00 -49.14
CA ILE A 153 -49.74 -34.37 -49.69
C ILE A 153 -51.08 -34.71 -50.38
N ILE A 154 -52.16 -33.94 -50.13
CA ILE A 154 -53.51 -34.25 -50.64
C ILE A 154 -53.81 -33.59 -52.00
N VAL A 155 -52.87 -32.80 -52.56
CA VAL A 155 -53.07 -32.12 -53.85
C VAL A 155 -52.08 -32.66 -54.89
N HIS A 156 -52.28 -33.90 -55.33
CA HIS A 156 -51.79 -34.51 -56.59
C HIS A 156 -52.73 -35.67 -56.94
#